data_AF-A0A087UEV7-F1
#
_entry.id   AF-A0A087UEV7-F1
#
_cell.length_a   1.000
_cell.length_b   1.000
_cell.length_c   1.000
_cell.angle_alpha   90.00
_cell.angle_beta   90.00
_cell.angle_gamma   90.00
#
_symmetry.space_group_name_H-M   'P 1'
#
loop_
_entity.id
_entity.type
_entity.pdbx_description
1 polymer ?
#
loop_
_entity_poly.entity_id
_entity_poly.type
_entity_poly.pdbx_seq_one_letter_code
_entity_poly.pdbx_strand_id
1 'polypeptide(L)'
;MAALTPGFTGADIANVCNEAALIAARDLNETIQMNHFEQAIERVVAGMEKKTNVLQPEEKRTVAYHEAGHAVAGWFLEHADPLLKVSIIPRGKGLGYAQYLPKEQYLYTKEQLFDRMCMTLGGRVSE
;
A
#
# COMPACT_ATOMS: atom_id res chain seq x y z
N MET A 1 -10.24 4.33 11.08
CA MET A 1 -8.80 4.16 11.36
C MET A 1 -8.44 2.71 11.64
N ALA A 2 -9.01 2.02 12.64
CA ALA A 2 -8.65 0.63 12.96
C ALA A 2 -8.74 -0.33 11.76
N ALA A 3 -9.77 -0.20 10.92
CA ALA A 3 -9.93 -1.00 9.70
C ALA A 3 -8.85 -0.73 8.62
N LEU A 4 -8.14 0.39 8.70
CA LEU A 4 -7.09 0.79 7.75
C LEU A 4 -5.68 0.44 8.25
N THR A 5 -5.55 -0.05 9.48
CA THR A 5 -4.28 -0.37 10.14
C THR A 5 -4.29 -1.78 10.73
N PRO A 6 -4.66 -2.83 9.95
CA PRO A 6 -4.58 -4.21 10.44
C PRO A 6 -3.14 -4.57 10.78
N GLY A 7 -2.94 -5.36 11.84
CA GLY A 7 -1.61 -5.84 12.23
C GLY A 7 -0.65 -4.77 12.78
N PHE A 8 -1.12 -3.53 12.98
CA PHE A 8 -0.32 -2.48 13.60
C PHE A 8 -0.19 -2.72 15.11
N THR A 9 1.01 -2.48 15.65
CA THR A 9 1.24 -2.47 17.09
C THR A 9 0.76 -1.15 17.71
N GLY A 10 0.65 -1.10 19.04
CA GLY A 10 0.34 0.15 19.74
C GLY A 10 1.35 1.27 19.47
N ALA A 11 2.61 0.92 19.22
CA ALA A 11 3.65 1.88 18.83
C ALA A 11 3.40 2.43 17.42
N ASP A 12 2.97 1.59 16.48
CA ASP A 12 2.66 2.01 15.11
C ASP A 12 1.46 2.96 15.09
N ILE A 13 0.43 2.68 15.88
CA ILE A 13 -0.74 3.55 16.01
C ILE A 13 -0.35 4.90 16.62
N ALA A 14 0.48 4.91 17.67
CA ALA A 14 0.99 6.15 18.25
C ALA A 14 1.79 6.96 17.21
N ASN A 15 2.59 6.28 16.39
CA ASN A 15 3.35 6.90 15.32
C ASN A 15 2.43 7.50 14.23
N VAL A 16 1.39 6.78 13.80
CA VAL A 16 0.39 7.29 12.84
C VAL A 16 -0.28 8.56 13.38
N CYS A 17 -0.68 8.57 14.65
CA CYS A 17 -1.29 9.74 15.27
C CYS A 17 -0.35 10.96 15.28
N ASN A 18 0.93 10.73 15.59
CA ASN A 18 1.94 11.79 15.58
C ASN A 18 2.19 12.33 14.17
N GLU A 19 2.37 11.44 13.19
CA GLU A 19 2.59 11.84 11.79
C GLU A 19 1.38 12.57 11.20
N ALA A 20 0.15 12.17 11.55
CA ALA A 20 -1.06 12.88 11.10
C ALA A 20 -1.09 14.33 11.60
N ALA A 21 -0.70 14.57 12.86
CA ALA A 21 -0.60 15.91 13.41
C ALA A 21 0.50 16.74 12.73
N LEU A 22 1.66 16.13 12.45
CA LEU A 22 2.77 16.80 11.73
C LEU A 22 2.38 17.17 10.30
N ILE A 23 1.65 16.31 9.59
CA ILE A 23 1.15 16.58 8.25
C ILE A 23 0.14 17.74 8.29
N ALA A 24 -0.82 17.72 9.22
CA ALA A 24 -1.80 18.79 9.38
C ALA A 24 -1.12 20.14 9.65
N ALA A 25 -0.12 20.16 10.54
CA ALA A 25 0.64 21.36 10.88
C ALA A 25 1.47 21.88 9.70
N ARG A 26 2.07 20.99 8.89
CA ARG A 26 2.84 21.38 7.70
C ARG A 26 1.97 22.05 6.64
N ASP A 27 0.73 21.59 6.52
CA ASP A 27 -0.24 22.14 5.58
C ASP A 27 -1.02 23.34 6.17
N LEU A 28 -0.62 23.83 7.37
CA LEU A 28 -1.22 24.96 8.10
C LEU A 28 -2.71 24.79 8.41
N ASN A 29 -3.17 23.55 8.61
CA ASN A 29 -4.55 23.28 8.98
C ASN A 29 -4.77 23.42 10.49
N GLU A 30 -5.86 24.05 10.88
CA GLU A 30 -6.24 24.23 12.30
C GLU A 30 -6.73 22.95 12.97
N THR A 31 -7.19 21.97 12.17
CA THR A 31 -7.74 20.71 12.67
C THR A 31 -7.18 19.52 11.90
N ILE A 32 -7.02 18.39 12.60
CA ILE A 32 -6.62 17.12 12.00
C ILE A 32 -7.86 16.46 11.40
N GLN A 33 -7.80 16.16 10.11
CA GLN A 33 -8.85 15.54 9.33
C GLN A 33 -8.46 14.10 8.93
N MET A 34 -9.43 13.34 8.44
CA MET A 34 -9.21 11.94 8.06
C MET A 34 -8.15 11.79 6.95
N ASN A 35 -8.05 12.75 6.04
CA ASN A 35 -7.02 12.78 4.99
C ASN A 35 -5.58 12.83 5.56
N HIS A 36 -5.36 13.46 6.71
CA HIS A 36 -4.06 13.51 7.37
C HIS A 36 -3.70 12.15 7.94
N PHE A 37 -4.68 11.43 8.50
CA PHE A 37 -4.50 10.05 8.94
C PHE A 37 -4.24 9.09 7.78
N GLU A 38 -4.95 9.21 6.67
CA GLU A 38 -4.70 8.41 5.48
C GLU A 38 -3.27 8.61 4.95
N GLN A 39 -2.81 9.86 4.87
CA GLN A 39 -1.43 10.16 4.48
C GLN A 39 -0.40 9.65 5.49
N ALA A 40 -0.68 9.73 6.79
CA ALA A 40 0.18 9.21 7.84
C ALA A 40 0.30 7.68 7.78
N ILE A 41 -0.83 6.98 7.57
CA ILE A 41 -0.84 5.52 7.40
C ILE A 41 0.01 5.15 6.18
N GLU A 42 -0.18 5.80 5.03
CA GLU A 42 0.65 5.56 3.85
C GLU A 42 2.13 5.79 4.10
N ARG A 43 2.48 6.84 4.84
CA ARG A 43 3.86 7.16 5.19
C ARG A 43 4.48 6.10 6.09
N VAL A 44 3.72 5.56 7.06
CA VAL A 44 4.19 4.49 7.95
C VAL A 44 4.33 3.16 7.22
N VAL A 45 3.38 2.81 6.34
CA VAL A 45 3.39 1.54 5.58
C VAL A 45 4.42 1.54 4.45
N ALA A 46 4.35 2.54 3.57
CA ALA A 46 5.11 2.55 2.31
C ALA A 46 6.36 3.46 2.37
N GLY A 47 6.48 4.27 3.42
CA GLY A 47 7.59 5.21 3.57
C GLY A 47 7.38 6.56 2.88
N MET A 48 8.44 7.36 2.87
CA MET A 48 8.39 8.72 2.33
C MET A 48 8.19 8.72 0.81
N GLU A 49 7.27 9.58 0.37
CA GLU A 49 7.04 9.87 -1.05
C GLU A 49 8.24 10.59 -1.66
N LYS A 50 8.70 10.13 -2.81
CA LYS A 50 9.78 10.79 -3.56
C LYS A 50 9.18 11.71 -4.62
N LYS A 51 8.96 12.98 -4.27
CA LYS A 51 8.44 14.00 -5.20
C LYS A 51 9.39 14.36 -6.35
N THR A 52 10.69 14.09 -6.20
CA THR A 52 11.75 14.50 -7.14
C THR A 52 12.23 13.42 -8.11
N ASN A 53 11.74 12.18 -8.00
CA ASN A 53 12.02 11.12 -8.97
C ASN A 53 10.94 11.09 -10.05
N VAL A 54 11.10 11.93 -11.07
CA VAL A 54 10.25 11.90 -12.25
C VAL A 54 10.67 10.70 -13.08
N LEU A 55 9.99 9.56 -12.88
CA LEU A 55 10.06 8.43 -13.80
C LEU A 55 9.78 8.91 -15.21
N GLN A 56 10.53 8.42 -16.18
CA GLN A 56 10.25 8.69 -17.59
C GLN A 56 8.84 8.17 -17.94
N PRO A 57 8.15 8.76 -18.93
CA PRO A 57 6.80 8.31 -19.31
C PRO A 57 6.71 6.81 -19.59
N GLU A 58 7.74 6.23 -20.21
CA GLU A 58 7.83 4.79 -20.47
C GLU A 58 8.01 3.97 -19.18
N GLU A 59 8.89 4.39 -18.27
CA GLU A 59 9.07 3.71 -16.97
C GLU A 59 7.78 3.76 -16.14
N LYS A 60 7.10 4.91 -16.14
CA LYS A 60 5.80 5.06 -15.45
C LYS A 60 4.74 4.14 -16.06
N ARG A 61 4.77 3.92 -17.37
CA ARG A 61 3.88 2.98 -18.06
C ARG A 61 4.20 1.54 -17.66
N THR A 62 5.46 1.14 -17.61
CA THR A 62 5.86 -0.19 -17.13
C THR A 62 5.42 -0.42 -15.69
N VAL A 63 5.69 0.53 -14.78
CA VAL A 63 5.25 0.44 -13.39
C VAL A 63 3.72 0.35 -13.29
N ALA A 64 2.98 1.09 -14.13
CA ALA A 64 1.53 1.00 -14.15
C ALA A 64 1.03 -0.39 -14.55
N TYR A 65 1.63 -1.02 -15.56
CA TYR A 65 1.29 -2.40 -15.92
C TYR A 65 1.68 -3.39 -14.82
N HIS A 66 2.85 -3.22 -14.21
CA HIS A 66 3.31 -4.05 -13.10
C HIS A 66 2.31 -4.04 -11.93
N GLU A 67 1.96 -2.86 -11.43
CA GLU A 67 1.02 -2.72 -10.31
C GLU A 67 -0.41 -3.13 -10.70
N ALA A 68 -0.81 -2.91 -11.95
CA ALA A 68 -2.09 -3.41 -12.46
C ALA A 68 -2.14 -4.95 -12.51
N GLY A 69 -1.04 -5.62 -12.86
CA GLY A 69 -0.94 -7.08 -12.84
C GLY A 69 -1.20 -7.65 -11.46
N HIS A 70 -0.59 -7.07 -10.42
CA HIS A 70 -0.87 -7.42 -9.03
C HIS A 70 -2.33 -7.17 -8.65
N ALA A 71 -2.87 -5.99 -8.99
CA ALA A 71 -4.24 -5.62 -8.64
C ALA A 71 -5.28 -6.53 -9.30
N VAL A 72 -5.15 -6.80 -10.60
CA VAL A 72 -6.08 -7.65 -11.35
C VAL A 72 -5.97 -9.10 -10.88
N ALA A 73 -4.77 -9.64 -10.73
CA ALA A 73 -4.60 -11.01 -10.22
C ALA A 73 -5.21 -11.14 -8.81
N GLY A 74 -4.90 -10.22 -7.89
CA GLY A 74 -5.45 -10.22 -6.54
C GLY A 74 -6.97 -10.04 -6.49
N TRP A 75 -7.57 -9.37 -7.47
CA TRP A 75 -9.03 -9.17 -7.54
C TRP A 75 -9.80 -10.45 -7.90
N PHE A 76 -9.23 -11.29 -8.77
CA PHE A 76 -9.91 -12.48 -9.28
C PHE A 76 -9.57 -13.77 -8.52
N LEU A 77 -8.48 -13.80 -7.75
CA LEU A 77 -8.09 -14.97 -6.96
C LEU A 77 -8.92 -15.06 -5.68
N GLU A 78 -9.51 -16.24 -5.42
CA GLU A 78 -10.43 -16.47 -4.31
C GLU A 78 -9.77 -16.26 -2.94
N HIS A 79 -8.52 -16.69 -2.81
CA HIS A 79 -7.82 -16.69 -1.54
C HIS A 79 -6.86 -15.52 -1.35
N ALA A 80 -6.72 -14.64 -2.34
CA ALA A 80 -5.87 -13.47 -2.23
C ALA A 80 -6.31 -12.53 -1.09
N ASP A 81 -5.34 -11.79 -0.55
CA ASP A 81 -5.61 -10.76 0.44
C ASP A 81 -6.37 -9.60 -0.25
N PRO A 82 -7.45 -9.07 0.36
CA PRO A 82 -8.18 -7.93 -0.19
C PRO A 82 -7.26 -6.73 -0.47
N LEU A 83 -7.32 -6.21 -1.69
CA LEU A 83 -6.58 -5.02 -2.10
C LEU A 83 -7.31 -3.76 -1.58
N LEU A 84 -6.61 -2.95 -0.78
CA LEU A 84 -7.13 -1.68 -0.27
C LEU A 84 -6.80 -0.51 -1.19
N LYS A 85 -5.55 -0.47 -1.67
CA LYS A 85 -5.05 0.64 -2.47
C LYS A 85 -3.89 0.19 -3.35
N VAL A 86 -3.80 0.75 -4.54
CA VAL A 86 -2.66 0.60 -5.45
C VAL A 86 -2.21 1.98 -5.93
N SER A 87 -0.90 2.18 -6.07
CA SER A 87 -0.31 3.43 -6.51
C SER A 87 0.97 3.21 -7.29
N ILE A 88 1.18 4.04 -8.31
CA ILE A 88 2.41 4.09 -9.11
C ILE A 88 3.35 5.22 -8.67
N ILE A 89 3.07 5.83 -7.52
CA ILE A 89 3.88 6.91 -6.97
C ILE A 89 5.06 6.29 -6.22
N PRO A 90 6.32 6.64 -6.55
CA PRO A 90 7.48 6.07 -5.89
C PRO A 90 7.52 6.42 -4.40
N ARG A 91 7.59 5.38 -3.56
CA ARG A 91 7.74 5.49 -2.11
C ARG A 91 8.86 4.60 -1.61
N GLY A 92 9.68 5.14 -0.70
CA GLY A 92 10.82 4.39 -0.14
C GLY A 92 11.77 3.84 -1.21
N LYS A 93 11.92 2.52 -1.26
CA LYS A 93 12.73 1.80 -2.26
C LYS A 93 11.93 1.30 -3.48
N GLY A 94 10.61 1.39 -3.46
CA GLY A 94 9.73 0.94 -4.54
C GLY A 94 9.42 2.03 -5.56
N LEU A 95 9.09 1.62 -6.78
CA LEU A 95 8.62 2.50 -7.86
C LEU A 95 7.09 2.61 -7.92
N GLY A 96 6.39 1.63 -7.34
CA GLY A 96 4.96 1.60 -7.04
C GLY A 96 4.72 0.90 -5.71
N TYR A 97 3.46 0.82 -5.27
CA TYR A 97 3.06 0.00 -4.14
C TYR A 97 1.60 -0.47 -4.25
N ALA A 98 1.36 -1.67 -3.73
CA ALA A 98 0.03 -2.22 -3.48
C ALA A 98 -0.14 -2.50 -1.98
N GLN A 99 -1.23 -2.02 -1.40
CA GLN A 99 -1.60 -2.23 -0.01
C GLN A 99 -2.69 -3.29 0.07
N TYR A 100 -2.38 -4.37 0.77
CA TYR A 100 -3.28 -5.49 1.03
C TYR A 100 -3.76 -5.45 2.49
N LEU A 101 -4.93 -6.03 2.74
CA LEU A 101 -5.49 -6.30 4.06
C LEU A 101 -5.29 -7.79 4.37
N PRO A 102 -4.24 -8.18 5.10
CA PRO A 102 -4.00 -9.60 5.37
C PRO A 102 -5.15 -10.20 6.19
N LYS A 103 -5.59 -11.40 5.83
CA LYS A 103 -6.52 -12.17 6.67
C LYS A 103 -5.81 -12.62 7.95
N GLU A 104 -6.40 -12.36 9.12
CA GLU A 104 -5.90 -12.89 10.39
C GLU A 104 -6.17 -14.40 10.46
N GLN A 105 -5.22 -15.19 9.97
CA GLN A 105 -5.28 -16.66 9.99
C GLN A 105 -3.94 -17.26 10.41
N TYR A 106 -4.00 -18.28 11.26
CA TYR A 106 -2.82 -18.96 11.80
C TYR A 106 -2.35 -20.14 10.93
N LEU A 107 -3.23 -20.69 10.10
CA LEU A 107 -2.97 -21.86 9.26
C LEU A 107 -3.31 -21.52 7.82
N TYR A 108 -2.41 -21.88 6.90
CA TYR A 108 -2.60 -21.69 5.48
C TYR A 108 -2.83 -23.04 4.78
N THR A 109 -3.79 -23.10 3.87
CA THR A 109 -3.94 -24.24 2.95
C THR A 109 -2.98 -24.10 1.77
N LYS A 110 -2.83 -25.18 1.00
CA LYS A 110 -2.01 -25.19 -0.21
C LYS A 110 -2.55 -24.18 -1.25
N GLU A 111 -3.86 -24.13 -1.41
CA GLU A 111 -4.57 -23.27 -2.36
C GLU A 111 -4.36 -21.79 -2.01
N GLN A 112 -4.46 -21.45 -0.72
CA GLN A 112 -4.19 -20.08 -0.24
C GLN A 112 -2.75 -19.63 -0.52
N LEU A 113 -1.77 -20.53 -0.31
CA LEU A 113 -0.37 -20.22 -0.63
C LEU A 113 -0.15 -20.09 -2.14
N PHE A 114 -0.82 -20.93 -2.93
CA PHE A 114 -0.74 -20.88 -4.39
C PHE A 114 -1.27 -19.56 -4.93
N ASP A 115 -2.45 -19.11 -4.50
CA ASP A 115 -3.03 -17.83 -4.91
C ASP A 115 -2.13 -16.65 -4.51
N ARG A 116 -1.52 -16.71 -3.33
CA ARG A 116 -0.56 -15.69 -2.89
C ARG A 116 0.68 -15.63 -3.79
N MET A 117 1.18 -16.78 -4.23
CA MET A 117 2.26 -16.85 -5.21
C MET A 117 1.83 -16.29 -6.57
N CYS A 118 0.66 -16.67 -7.07
CA CYS A 118 0.11 -16.18 -8.34
C CYS A 118 -0.06 -14.65 -8.35
N MET A 119 -0.63 -14.08 -7.28
CA MET A 119 -0.76 -12.62 -7.14
C MET A 119 0.61 -11.92 -7.15
N THR A 120 1.58 -12.48 -6.42
CA THR A 120 2.94 -11.90 -6.34
C THR A 120 3.68 -11.99 -7.68
N LEU A 121 3.43 -13.01 -8.50
CA LEU A 121 4.00 -13.12 -9.84
C LEU A 121 3.23 -12.32 -10.89
N GLY A 122 2.00 -11.89 -10.59
CA GLY A 122 1.10 -11.17 -11.49
C GLY A 122 1.69 -9.89 -12.08
N GLY A 123 2.50 -9.15 -11.31
CA GLY A 123 3.16 -7.95 -11.81
C GLY A 123 4.11 -8.23 -12.96
N ARG A 124 4.91 -9.29 -12.86
CA ARG A 124 5.83 -9.70 -13.92
C ARG A 124 5.12 -10.27 -15.15
N VAL A 125 3.99 -10.93 -14.97
CA VAL A 125 3.20 -11.48 -16.07
C VAL A 125 2.55 -10.37 -16.91
N SER A 126 2.30 -9.20 -16.31
CA SER A 126 1.60 -8.10 -16.96
C SER A 126 2.48 -7.15 -17.78
N GLU A 127 3.80 -7.16 -17.58
CA GLU A 127 4.74 -6.17 -18.16
C GLU A 127 5.62 -6.70 -19.30
#